data_AF-A0A927B7Q5-F1
#
_entry.id   AF-A0A927B7Q5-F1
#
_cell.length_a   1.000
_cell.length_b   1.000
_cell.length_c   1.000
_cell.angle_alpha   90.00
_cell.angle_beta   90.00
_cell.angle_gamma   90.00
#
_symmetry.space_group_name_H-M   'P 1'
#
loop_
_entity.id
_entity.type
_entity.pdbx_description
1 polymer ?
#
loop_
_entity_poly.entity_id
_entity_poly.type
_entity_poly.pdbx_seq_one_letter_code
_entity_poly.pdbx_strand_id
1 'polypeptide(L)'
;MNAIFDTFPVSTDSVTGAVELVEYGDALCYGSQHIRKAICNILDQFQGQPFTYSYRHYPNPANDQSLLAAMATEAAKRQGKFWLMHNALFIQPLINCSVLAALASALELDLSRFLHDLVDDSLYDLIKTDWRIGYQLGVRYPPTLFIGGQLFHGKPTQARLAPIVQSHLSHFRLSVLNTVDQKSGVVHWGGNEFG
;
A
#
# COMPACT_ATOMS: atom_id res chain seq x y z
N MET A 1 5.40 19.34 -17.21
CA MET A 1 5.50 17.96 -16.69
C MET A 1 5.09 18.02 -15.22
N ASN A 2 3.92 17.46 -14.89
CA ASN A 2 3.28 17.64 -13.58
C ASN A 2 3.95 16.75 -12.52
N ALA A 3 4.71 17.37 -11.61
CA ALA A 3 5.42 16.73 -10.50
C ALA A 3 4.54 15.99 -9.47
N ILE A 4 3.21 15.95 -9.69
CA ILE A 4 2.23 15.29 -8.81
C ILE A 4 2.11 13.79 -9.14
N PHE A 5 2.48 13.38 -10.36
CA PHE A 5 2.35 11.97 -10.78
C PHE A 5 3.53 11.08 -10.32
N ASP A 6 4.72 11.65 -10.12
CA ASP A 6 5.97 10.89 -9.94
C ASP A 6 6.36 10.59 -8.48
N THR A 7 5.58 11.01 -7.48
CA THR A 7 6.05 11.06 -6.07
C THR A 7 5.56 9.94 -5.16
N PHE A 8 4.94 8.88 -5.69
CA PHE A 8 4.61 7.69 -4.91
C PHE A 8 5.44 6.51 -5.41
N PRO A 9 6.28 5.89 -4.57
CA PRO A 9 7.16 4.84 -5.02
C PRO A 9 6.34 3.63 -5.48
N VAL A 10 6.74 3.10 -6.62
CA VAL A 10 6.20 1.88 -7.20
C VAL A 10 6.43 0.74 -6.20
N SER A 11 5.35 0.06 -5.79
CA SER A 11 5.45 -1.14 -4.94
C SER A 11 6.46 -2.11 -5.52
N THR A 12 7.48 -2.41 -4.73
CA THR A 12 8.26 -3.63 -4.87
C THR A 12 7.47 -4.74 -4.19
N ASP A 13 7.35 -5.90 -4.85
CA ASP A 13 6.72 -7.09 -4.28
C ASP A 13 7.26 -7.36 -2.87
N SER A 14 6.48 -8.04 -2.02
CA SER A 14 6.89 -8.40 -0.66
C SER A 14 8.19 -9.22 -0.69
N VAL A 15 9.31 -8.53 -0.47
CA VAL A 15 10.61 -9.18 -0.36
C VAL A 15 10.66 -9.86 1.00
N THR A 16 11.02 -11.15 1.01
CA THR A 16 11.22 -11.89 2.26
C THR A 16 12.28 -11.16 3.09
N GLY A 17 11.94 -10.70 4.30
CA GLY A 17 12.82 -9.89 5.15
C GLY A 17 12.64 -8.37 5.05
N ALA A 18 11.62 -7.88 4.33
CA ALA A 18 11.23 -6.48 4.33
C ALA A 18 10.03 -6.19 5.24
N VAL A 19 10.02 -5.01 5.84
CA VAL A 19 8.89 -4.47 6.59
C VAL A 19 7.88 -3.92 5.59
N GLU A 20 6.66 -4.45 5.60
CA GLU A 20 5.60 -3.98 4.71
C GLU A 20 4.65 -3.03 5.46
N LEU A 21 4.36 -1.89 4.86
CA LEU A 21 3.24 -1.02 5.20
C LEU A 21 2.08 -1.32 4.23
N VAL A 22 1.04 -1.98 4.73
CA VAL A 22 -0.18 -2.24 3.95
C VAL A 22 -1.23 -1.19 4.30
N GLU A 23 -1.84 -0.60 3.29
CA GLU A 23 -3.02 0.25 3.44
C GLU A 23 -4.24 -0.39 2.82
N TYR A 24 -5.32 -0.49 3.60
CA TYR A 24 -6.67 -0.63 3.09
C TYR A 24 -7.29 0.75 2.92
N GLY A 25 -7.53 1.14 1.67
CA GLY A 25 -7.92 2.50 1.31
C GLY A 25 -9.09 2.59 0.35
N ASP A 26 -9.58 3.81 0.19
CA ASP A 26 -10.60 4.23 -0.77
C ASP A 26 -10.25 5.64 -1.24
N ALA A 27 -10.14 5.84 -2.56
CA ALA A 27 -9.76 7.11 -3.17
C ALA A 27 -10.72 8.26 -2.85
N LEU A 28 -12.00 7.97 -2.56
CA LEU A 28 -13.01 8.98 -2.23
C LEU A 28 -13.24 9.15 -0.73
N CYS A 29 -12.55 8.38 0.11
CA CYS A 29 -12.60 8.56 1.55
C CYS A 29 -11.71 9.74 1.98
N TYR A 30 -12.30 10.71 2.68
CA TYR A 30 -11.60 11.84 3.27
C TYR A 30 -10.36 11.40 4.08
N GLY A 31 -10.49 10.35 4.89
CA GLY A 31 -9.38 9.84 5.70
C GLY A 31 -8.22 9.37 4.83
N SER A 32 -8.47 8.55 3.81
CA SER A 32 -7.43 8.03 2.91
C SER A 32 -6.71 9.15 2.18
N GLN A 33 -7.44 10.18 1.75
CA GLN A 33 -6.88 11.37 1.12
C GLN A 33 -5.98 12.15 2.08
N HIS A 34 -6.39 12.29 3.35
CA HIS A 34 -5.64 13.06 4.36
C HIS A 34 -4.31 12.45 4.76
N ILE A 35 -4.14 11.13 4.57
CA ILE A 35 -2.92 10.44 4.98
C ILE A 35 -1.87 10.36 3.88
N ARG A 36 -2.21 10.72 2.62
CA ARG A 36 -1.28 10.63 1.46
C ARG A 36 0.08 11.25 1.76
N LYS A 37 0.10 12.47 2.32
CA LYS A 37 1.35 13.17 2.68
C LYS A 37 2.17 12.41 3.73
N ALA A 38 1.51 11.84 4.74
CA ALA A 38 2.21 11.06 5.76
C ALA A 38 2.82 9.77 5.19
N ILE A 39 2.12 9.13 4.25
CA ILE A 39 2.60 7.95 3.53
C ILE A 39 3.77 8.32 2.60
N CYS A 40 3.71 9.42 1.85
CA CYS A 40 4.86 9.89 1.06
C CYS A 40 6.09 10.13 1.95
N ASN A 41 5.91 10.86 3.05
CA ASN A 41 7.01 11.18 3.96
C ASN A 41 7.65 9.94 4.59
N ILE A 42 6.85 8.91 4.95
CA ILE A 42 7.42 7.68 5.52
C ILE A 42 8.20 6.89 4.47
N LEU A 43 7.71 6.85 3.24
CA LEU A 43 8.38 6.13 2.16
C LEU A 43 9.70 6.80 1.77
N ASP A 44 9.73 8.12 1.72
CA ASP A 44 10.94 8.92 1.50
C ASP A 44 11.96 8.71 2.63
N GLN A 45 11.52 8.76 3.89
CA GLN A 45 12.38 8.57 5.05
C GLN A 45 13.09 7.21 5.09
N PHE A 46 12.42 6.15 4.61
CA PHE A 46 12.96 4.78 4.61
C PHE A 46 13.42 4.32 3.23
N GLN A 47 13.62 5.25 2.28
CA GLN A 47 14.11 4.93 0.95
C GLN A 47 15.47 4.20 1.03
N GLY A 48 15.59 3.10 0.28
CA GLY A 48 16.78 2.25 0.26
C GLY A 48 16.89 1.26 1.43
N GLN A 49 15.95 1.27 2.37
CA GLN A 49 15.82 0.24 3.39
C GLN A 49 14.89 -0.89 2.91
N PRO A 50 14.92 -2.10 3.53
CA PRO A 50 13.98 -3.16 3.20
C PRO A 50 12.59 -2.83 3.76
N PHE A 51 11.95 -1.82 3.20
CA PHE A 51 10.64 -1.29 3.55
C PHE A 51 9.80 -1.14 2.28
N THR A 52 8.61 -1.73 2.26
CA THR A 52 7.71 -1.71 1.10
C THR A 52 6.35 -1.14 1.47
N TYR A 53 5.62 -0.65 0.47
CA TYR A 53 4.26 -0.17 0.63
C TYR A 53 3.33 -0.88 -0.35
N SER A 54 2.21 -1.35 0.19
CA SER A 54 1.19 -2.07 -0.55
C SER A 54 -0.17 -1.42 -0.31
N TYR A 55 -0.96 -1.31 -1.37
CA TYR A 55 -2.33 -0.81 -1.31
C TYR A 55 -3.32 -1.93 -1.57
N ARG A 56 -4.41 -1.94 -0.80
CA ARG A 56 -5.53 -2.88 -0.88
C ARG A 56 -6.82 -2.10 -0.98
N HIS A 57 -7.70 -2.53 -1.87
CA HIS A 57 -8.96 -1.83 -2.10
C HIS A 57 -9.94 -2.10 -0.96
N TYR A 58 -10.49 -1.05 -0.37
CA TYR A 58 -11.57 -1.12 0.61
C TYR A 58 -12.64 -0.06 0.30
N PRO A 59 -13.24 -0.07 -0.92
CA PRO A 59 -14.21 0.93 -1.33
C PRO A 59 -15.47 0.87 -0.44
N ASN A 60 -16.08 2.02 -0.22
CA ASN A 60 -17.41 2.07 0.39
C ASN A 60 -18.44 1.38 -0.54
N PRO A 61 -19.09 0.29 -0.10
CA PRO A 61 -20.05 -0.45 -0.95
C PRO A 61 -21.32 0.36 -1.28
N ALA A 62 -21.60 1.44 -0.55
CA ALA A 62 -22.71 2.34 -0.83
C ALA A 62 -22.35 3.48 -1.81
N ASN A 63 -21.11 3.52 -2.30
CA ASN A 63 -20.64 4.54 -3.24
C ASN A 63 -20.07 3.89 -4.51
N ASP A 64 -20.85 3.88 -5.58
CA ASP A 64 -20.45 3.32 -6.87
C ASP A 64 -19.16 3.94 -7.41
N GLN A 65 -18.90 5.22 -7.10
CA GLN A 65 -17.68 5.89 -7.53
C GLN A 65 -16.43 5.33 -6.83
N SER A 66 -16.55 4.85 -5.58
CA SER A 66 -15.43 4.22 -4.86
C SER A 66 -15.05 2.90 -5.51
N LEU A 67 -16.04 2.09 -5.89
CA LEU A 67 -15.80 0.85 -6.64
C LEU A 67 -15.21 1.16 -8.01
N LEU A 68 -15.75 2.15 -8.72
CA LEU A 68 -15.27 2.56 -10.04
C LEU A 68 -13.80 3.04 -9.99
N ALA A 69 -13.41 3.73 -8.92
CA ALA A 69 -12.01 4.12 -8.68
C ALA A 69 -11.08 2.90 -8.53
N ALA A 70 -11.51 1.91 -7.74
CA ALA A 70 -10.76 0.69 -7.52
C ALA A 70 -10.60 -0.10 -8.84
N MET A 71 -11.70 -0.26 -9.59
CA MET A 71 -11.72 -0.90 -10.92
C MET A 71 -10.77 -0.19 -11.89
N ALA A 72 -10.81 1.14 -11.96
CA ALA A 72 -9.93 1.94 -12.81
C ALA A 72 -8.45 1.75 -12.45
N THR A 73 -8.14 1.65 -11.16
CA THR A 73 -6.78 1.42 -10.68
C THR A 73 -6.24 0.06 -11.14
N GLU A 74 -7.03 -1.01 -11.03
CA GLU A 74 -6.64 -2.35 -11.50
C GLU A 74 -6.64 -2.47 -13.03
N ALA A 75 -7.55 -1.79 -13.74
CA ALA A 75 -7.52 -1.73 -15.19
C ALA A 75 -6.22 -1.05 -15.70
N ALA A 76 -5.79 0.04 -15.06
CA ALA A 76 -4.52 0.68 -15.35
C ALA A 76 -3.30 -0.20 -15.02
N LYS A 77 -3.40 -1.06 -13.99
CA LYS A 77 -2.36 -2.04 -13.63
C LYS A 77 -2.08 -3.04 -14.74
N ARG A 78 -3.10 -3.47 -15.49
CA ARG A 78 -2.94 -4.36 -16.65
C ARG A 78 -2.06 -3.77 -17.76
N GLN A 79 -1.81 -2.46 -17.70
CA GLN A 79 -0.92 -1.71 -18.59
C GLN A 79 0.28 -1.10 -17.84
N GLY A 80 0.58 -1.55 -16.61
CA GLY A 80 1.73 -1.12 -15.83
C GLY A 80 1.61 0.25 -15.16
N LYS A 81 0.41 0.84 -15.10
CA LYS A 81 0.19 2.21 -14.61
C LYS A 81 -0.65 2.28 -13.31
N PHE A 82 -0.57 1.25 -12.45
CA PHE A 82 -1.33 1.16 -11.19
C PHE A 82 -1.14 2.42 -10.32
N TRP A 83 0.10 2.74 -9.95
CA TRP A 83 0.39 3.84 -9.02
C TRP A 83 0.05 5.20 -9.61
N LEU A 84 0.28 5.38 -10.91
CA LEU A 84 -0.07 6.62 -11.60
C LEU A 84 -1.58 6.87 -11.60
N MET A 85 -2.39 5.85 -11.92
CA MET A 85 -3.85 5.94 -11.84
C MET A 85 -4.33 6.13 -10.41
N HIS A 86 -3.81 5.33 -9.47
CA HIS A 86 -4.10 5.47 -8.04
C HIS A 86 -3.88 6.91 -7.58
N ASN A 87 -2.70 7.50 -7.79
CA ASN A 87 -2.40 8.87 -7.38
C ASN A 87 -3.32 9.89 -8.05
N ALA A 88 -3.61 9.70 -9.34
CA ALA A 88 -4.47 10.58 -10.11
C ALA A 88 -5.93 10.57 -9.61
N LEU A 89 -6.43 9.45 -9.12
CA LEU A 89 -7.79 9.31 -8.59
C LEU A 89 -7.96 9.97 -7.22
N PHE A 90 -6.93 9.93 -6.37
CA PHE A 90 -6.95 10.52 -5.03
C PHE A 90 -7.07 12.05 -5.01
N ILE A 91 -6.82 12.71 -6.14
CA ILE A 91 -6.97 14.16 -6.31
C ILE A 91 -8.28 14.54 -7.01
N GLN A 92 -9.09 13.57 -7.45
CA GLN A 92 -10.36 13.86 -8.12
C GLN A 92 -11.47 14.13 -7.11
N PRO A 93 -12.27 15.19 -7.31
CA PRO A 93 -13.45 15.43 -6.49
C PRO A 93 -14.63 14.50 -6.84
N LEU A 94 -14.58 13.87 -8.02
CA LEU A 94 -15.63 13.03 -8.58
C LEU A 94 -15.00 11.99 -9.52
N ILE A 95 -15.53 10.78 -9.54
CA ILE A 95 -15.08 9.71 -10.43
C ILE A 95 -16.26 9.24 -11.29
N ASN A 96 -16.09 9.36 -12.61
CA ASN A 96 -17.04 8.91 -13.64
C ASN A 96 -16.29 8.55 -14.92
N CYS A 97 -16.97 7.98 -15.91
CA CYS A 97 -16.34 7.53 -17.16
C CYS A 97 -15.57 8.63 -17.91
N SER A 98 -16.08 9.87 -17.92
CA SER A 98 -15.41 10.99 -18.58
C SER A 98 -14.10 11.36 -17.90
N VAL A 99 -14.09 11.42 -16.55
CA VAL A 99 -12.88 11.64 -15.75
C VAL A 99 -11.89 10.50 -15.99
N LEU A 100 -12.35 9.25 -15.95
CA LEU A 100 -11.49 8.09 -16.15
C LEU A 100 -10.87 8.05 -17.56
N ALA A 101 -11.63 8.37 -18.61
CA ALA A 101 -11.11 8.45 -19.97
C ALA A 101 -10.06 9.57 -20.13
N ALA A 102 -10.28 10.72 -19.48
CA ALA A 102 -9.32 11.81 -19.46
C ALA A 102 -8.04 11.41 -18.72
N LEU A 103 -8.16 10.75 -17.56
CA LEU A 103 -7.01 10.23 -16.82
C LEU A 103 -6.25 9.18 -17.62
N ALA A 104 -6.96 8.22 -18.24
CA ALA A 104 -6.33 7.20 -19.06
C ALA A 104 -5.54 7.81 -20.22
N SER A 105 -6.10 8.83 -20.89
CA SER A 105 -5.41 9.56 -21.95
C SER A 105 -4.18 10.31 -21.43
N ALA A 106 -4.29 10.99 -20.28
CA ALA A 106 -3.18 11.72 -19.66
C ALA A 106 -2.05 10.81 -19.17
N LEU A 107 -2.37 9.55 -18.84
CA LEU A 107 -1.42 8.53 -18.40
C LEU A 107 -0.86 7.68 -19.55
N GLU A 108 -1.23 8.01 -20.79
CA GLU A 108 -0.84 7.31 -22.02
C GLU A 108 -1.24 5.83 -22.01
N LEU A 109 -2.42 5.53 -21.45
CA LEU A 109 -3.03 4.20 -21.55
C LEU A 109 -3.68 4.01 -22.92
N ASP A 110 -3.72 2.77 -23.40
CA ASP A 110 -4.64 2.39 -24.48
C ASP A 110 -6.06 2.54 -23.93
N LEU A 111 -6.75 3.58 -24.38
CA LEU A 111 -8.08 3.93 -23.91
C LEU A 111 -9.11 2.84 -24.23
N SER A 112 -9.01 2.20 -25.40
CA SER A 112 -9.97 1.17 -25.79
C SER A 112 -9.80 -0.07 -24.91
N ARG A 113 -8.56 -0.49 -24.67
CA ARG A 113 -8.26 -1.58 -23.75
C ARG A 113 -8.64 -1.23 -22.32
N PHE A 114 -8.34 -0.02 -21.86
CA PHE A 114 -8.67 0.44 -20.52
C PHE A 114 -10.17 0.42 -20.25
N LEU A 115 -10.99 0.93 -21.17
CA LEU A 115 -12.45 0.93 -21.03
C LEU A 115 -13.03 -0.48 -21.09
N HIS A 116 -12.44 -1.38 -21.89
CA HIS A 116 -12.81 -2.79 -21.89
C HIS A 116 -12.47 -3.47 -20.55
N ASP A 117 -11.26 -3.27 -20.04
CA ASP A 117 -10.82 -3.84 -18.76
C ASP A 117 -11.63 -3.29 -17.57
N LEU A 118 -12.10 -2.03 -17.65
CA LEU A 118 -12.85 -1.36 -16.58
C LEU A 118 -14.17 -2.06 -16.21
N VAL A 119 -14.75 -2.83 -17.13
CA VAL A 119 -16.01 -3.56 -16.95
C VAL A 119 -15.82 -5.07 -16.79
N ASP A 120 -14.58 -5.52 -16.57
CA ASP A 120 -14.26 -6.93 -16.38
C ASP A 120 -14.63 -7.40 -14.96
N ASP A 121 -15.52 -8.38 -14.87
CA ASP A 121 -16.00 -8.97 -13.62
C ASP A 121 -14.85 -9.53 -12.74
N SER A 122 -13.74 -9.95 -13.34
CA SER A 122 -12.57 -10.43 -12.58
C SER A 122 -11.92 -9.33 -11.73
N LEU A 123 -12.00 -8.06 -12.16
CA LEU A 123 -11.53 -6.94 -11.34
C LEU A 123 -12.47 -6.71 -10.17
N TYR A 124 -13.78 -6.86 -10.38
CA TYR A 124 -14.77 -6.77 -9.31
C TYR A 124 -14.53 -7.85 -8.25
N ASP A 125 -14.28 -9.10 -8.66
CA ASP A 125 -13.99 -10.21 -7.76
C ASP A 125 -12.68 -10.02 -6.98
N LEU A 126 -11.66 -9.42 -7.61
CA LEU A 126 -10.41 -9.05 -6.95
C LEU A 126 -10.67 -8.02 -5.84
N ILE A 127 -11.39 -6.94 -6.15
CA ILE A 127 -11.71 -5.88 -5.18
C ILE A 127 -12.57 -6.41 -4.04
N LYS A 128 -13.55 -7.26 -4.35
CA LYS A 128 -14.39 -7.94 -3.35
C LYS A 128 -13.56 -8.86 -2.45
N THR A 129 -12.54 -9.51 -2.99
CA THR A 129 -11.62 -10.35 -2.23
C THR A 129 -10.77 -9.52 -1.28
N ASP A 130 -10.17 -8.42 -1.75
CA ASP A 130 -9.44 -7.46 -0.91
C ASP A 130 -10.34 -6.97 0.24
N TRP A 131 -11.56 -6.52 -0.08
CA TRP A 131 -12.53 -6.06 0.90
C TRP A 131 -12.86 -7.13 1.95
N ARG A 132 -13.15 -8.36 1.52
CA ARG A 132 -13.46 -9.48 2.43
C ARG A 132 -12.30 -9.81 3.36
N ILE A 133 -11.08 -9.87 2.82
CA ILE A 133 -9.88 -10.13 3.62
C ILE A 133 -9.68 -9.01 4.64
N GLY A 134 -9.79 -7.74 4.22
CA GLY A 134 -9.71 -6.59 5.12
C GLY A 134 -10.72 -6.70 6.26
N TYR A 135 -11.98 -7.02 5.94
CA TYR A 135 -13.03 -7.19 6.95
C TYR A 135 -12.68 -8.28 7.97
N GLN A 136 -12.15 -9.42 7.52
CA GLN A 136 -11.69 -10.52 8.37
C GLN A 136 -10.50 -10.12 9.25
N LEU A 137 -9.60 -9.29 8.75
CA LEU A 137 -8.46 -8.74 9.48
C LEU A 137 -8.82 -7.58 10.43
N GLY A 138 -10.11 -7.23 10.54
CA GLY A 138 -10.57 -6.18 11.45
C GLY A 138 -10.61 -4.78 10.84
N VAL A 139 -10.40 -4.62 9.53
CA VAL A 139 -10.66 -3.37 8.83
C VAL A 139 -12.15 -3.05 8.95
N ARG A 140 -12.47 -1.84 9.39
CA ARG A 140 -13.85 -1.36 9.53
C ARG A 140 -14.12 -0.13 8.68
N TYR A 141 -13.09 0.69 8.46
CA TYR A 141 -13.15 1.89 7.64
C TYR A 141 -11.78 2.18 7.04
N PRO A 142 -11.72 2.78 5.85
CA PRO A 142 -10.49 3.33 5.31
C PRO A 142 -10.17 4.70 5.96
N PRO A 143 -8.89 5.08 6.07
CA PRO A 143 -7.74 4.22 5.85
C PRO A 143 -7.53 3.34 7.10
N THR A 144 -7.19 2.08 6.88
CA THR A 144 -6.64 1.20 7.92
C THR A 144 -5.25 0.75 7.48
N LEU A 145 -4.26 0.88 8.36
CA LEU A 145 -2.87 0.53 8.06
C LEU A 145 -2.43 -0.71 8.85
N PHE A 146 -1.58 -1.52 8.24
CA PHE A 146 -0.83 -2.59 8.90
C PHE A 146 0.66 -2.38 8.67
N ILE A 147 1.49 -2.60 9.69
CA ILE A 147 2.96 -2.49 9.60
C ILE A 147 3.54 -3.81 10.06
N GLY A 148 4.31 -4.48 9.19
CA GLY A 148 4.89 -5.79 9.51
C GLY A 148 3.83 -6.83 9.90
N GLY A 149 2.64 -6.76 9.30
CA GLY A 149 1.51 -7.63 9.59
C GLY A 149 0.68 -7.26 10.83
N GLN A 150 1.07 -6.24 11.59
CA GLN A 150 0.33 -5.79 12.77
C GLN A 150 -0.56 -4.59 12.47
N LEU A 151 -1.80 -4.60 12.98
CA LEU A 151 -2.74 -3.49 12.83
C LEU A 151 -2.20 -2.23 13.51
N PHE A 152 -2.10 -1.13 12.76
CA PHE A 152 -1.72 0.17 13.29
C PHE A 152 -2.92 0.87 13.92
N HIS A 153 -2.73 1.38 15.14
CA HIS A 153 -3.77 2.10 15.88
C HIS A 153 -3.46 3.60 15.98
N GLY A 154 -4.47 4.41 15.68
CA GLY A 154 -4.48 5.87 15.86
C GLY A 154 -4.26 6.66 14.56
N LYS A 155 -3.90 7.94 14.70
CA LYS A 155 -3.71 8.83 13.55
C LYS A 155 -2.39 8.51 12.86
N PRO A 156 -2.38 8.20 11.55
CA PRO A 156 -1.16 7.84 10.83
C PRO A 156 -0.38 9.10 10.45
N THR A 157 0.42 9.58 11.39
CA THR A 157 1.38 10.66 11.16
C THR A 157 2.79 10.07 11.05
N GLN A 158 3.68 10.75 10.32
CA GLN A 158 5.08 10.33 10.19
C GLN A 158 5.72 10.06 11.57
N ALA A 159 5.50 10.96 12.55
CA ALA A 159 6.03 10.82 13.91
C ALA A 159 5.57 9.56 14.65
N ARG A 160 4.42 8.98 14.26
CA ARG A 160 3.89 7.75 14.85
C ARG A 160 4.27 6.50 14.05
N LEU A 161 4.37 6.62 12.72
CA LEU A 161 4.72 5.51 11.85
C LEU A 161 6.23 5.20 11.92
N ALA A 162 7.09 6.22 11.92
CA ALA A 162 8.53 6.04 11.84
C ALA A 162 9.14 5.20 12.97
N PRO A 163 8.80 5.39 14.25
CA PRO A 163 9.34 4.56 15.32
C PRO A 163 8.93 3.08 15.18
N ILE A 164 7.72 2.81 14.67
CA ILE A 164 7.21 1.45 14.48
C ILE A 164 7.97 0.77 13.33
N VAL A 165 8.08 1.44 12.18
CA VAL A 165 8.84 0.94 11.03
C VAL A 165 10.30 0.69 11.42
N GLN A 166 10.93 1.64 12.12
CA GLN A 166 12.31 1.49 12.61
C GLN A 166 12.47 0.31 13.56
N SER A 167 11.49 0.08 14.45
CA SER A 167 11.48 -1.06 15.36
C SER A 167 11.37 -2.39 14.58
N HIS A 168 10.47 -2.49 13.60
CA HIS A 168 10.41 -3.71 12.78
C HIS A 168 11.72 -3.93 12.00
N LEU A 169 12.30 -2.88 11.42
CA LEU A 169 13.56 -2.98 10.67
C LEU A 169 14.74 -3.41 11.56
N SER A 170 14.81 -2.98 12.82
CA SER A 170 15.85 -3.44 13.75
C SER A 170 15.66 -4.90 14.16
N HIS A 171 14.42 -5.35 14.36
CA HIS A 171 14.12 -6.76 14.67
C HIS A 171 14.31 -7.68 13.46
N PHE A 172 14.11 -7.21 12.23
CA PHE A 172 14.48 -7.98 11.03
C PHE A 172 16.01 -8.10 10.85
N ARG A 173 16.79 -7.14 11.39
CA ARG A 173 18.26 -7.22 11.43
C ARG A 173 18.79 -8.06 12.59
N LEU A 174 18.04 -8.18 13.67
CA LEU A 174 18.36 -9.04 14.79
C LEU A 174 17.68 -10.39 14.54
N SER A 175 18.41 -11.35 13.98
CA SER A 175 17.99 -12.75 14.06
C SER A 175 17.83 -13.11 15.54
N VAL A 176 16.61 -13.08 16.07
CA VAL A 176 16.37 -13.48 17.45
C VAL A 176 16.44 -15.01 17.47
N LEU A 177 17.57 -15.51 18.00
CA LEU A 177 18.02 -16.91 18.22
C LEU A 177 18.71 -17.58 17.01
N ASN A 178 20.04 -17.71 16.97
CA ASN A 178 21.04 -18.39 17.84
C ASN A 178 21.24 -19.86 17.44
N THR A 179 22.38 -20.16 16.81
CA THR A 179 22.91 -21.54 16.78
C THR A 179 23.20 -21.98 18.21
N VAL A 180 22.45 -22.97 18.69
CA VAL A 180 22.85 -23.77 19.84
C VAL A 180 23.93 -24.72 19.35
N ASP A 181 25.12 -24.67 19.92
CA ASP A 181 26.08 -25.75 19.74
C ASP A 181 25.53 -26.99 20.46
N GLN A 182 24.99 -27.92 19.69
CA GLN A 182 24.33 -29.12 20.20
C GLN A 182 25.29 -30.06 20.96
N LYS A 183 26.61 -29.89 20.86
CA LYS A 183 27.59 -30.65 21.64
C LYS A 183 27.88 -30.04 23.01
N SER A 184 27.86 -28.71 23.13
CA SER A 184 28.24 -28.01 24.36
C SER A 184 27.06 -27.42 25.14
N GLY A 185 25.89 -27.28 24.51
CA GLY A 185 24.69 -26.69 25.13
C GLY A 185 24.80 -25.18 25.36
N VAL A 186 25.83 -24.53 24.84
CA VAL A 186 26.08 -23.10 25.01
C VAL A 186 25.23 -22.30 24.02
N VAL A 187 24.55 -21.27 24.53
CA VAL A 187 23.81 -20.29 23.73
C VAL A 187 24.72 -19.09 23.51
N HIS A 188 25.10 -18.84 22.26
CA HIS A 188 25.85 -17.64 21.89
C HIS A 188 24.90 -16.49 21.60
N TRP A 189 25.11 -15.33 22.23
CA TRP A 189 24.38 -14.10 21.94
C TRP A 189 25.17 -13.25 20.94
N GLY A 190 24.54 -12.80 19.86
CA GLY A 190 25.20 -12.07 18.78
C GLY A 190 25.66 -10.66 19.18
N GLY A 191 26.90 -10.35 18.78
CA GLY A 191 27.30 -9.02 18.32
C GLY A 191 27.49 -7.92 19.36
N ASN A 192 28.41 -8.11 20.32
CA ASN A 192 29.29 -7.07 20.82
C ASN A 192 30.42 -7.74 21.61
N GLU A 193 31.62 -7.72 21.04
CA GLU A 193 32.85 -7.94 21.81
C GLU A 193 32.97 -6.81 22.83
N PHE A 194 32.61 -7.09 24.08
CA PHE A 194 33.23 -6.45 25.22
C PHE A 194 34.05 -7.51 25.95
N GLY A 195 35.32 -7.55 25.57
CA GLY A 195 36.43 -8.26 26.21
C GLY A 195 37.72 -7.64 25.70
#